data_AF-A0A0L8J9A2-F1
#
_entry.id   AF-A0A0L8J9A2-F1
#
_cell.length_a   1.000
_cell.length_b   1.000
_cell.length_c   1.000
_cell.angle_alpha   90.00
_cell.angle_beta   90.00
_cell.angle_gamma   90.00
#
_symmetry.space_group_name_H-M   'P 1'
#
loop_
_entity.id
_entity.type
_entity.pdbx_description
1 polymer ?
#
loop_
_entity_poly.entity_id
_entity_poly.type
_entity_poly.pdbx_seq_one_letter_code
_entity_poly.pdbx_strand_id
1 'polypeptide(L)'
;MTESEAWRTDMGRMSLGAYVLGALTEEGDRLVAEHLRACDRCTADYLDLSEAANLLTLIDEADLAAGKRPSGGGEADGEGPSASPVTT
;
A
#
# COMPACT_ATOMS: atom_id res chain seq x y z
N MET A 1 30.41 -10.13 5.24
CA MET A 1 29.22 -9.42 4.72
C MET A 1 28.73 -8.56 5.85
N THR A 2 28.89 -7.26 5.73
CA THR A 2 28.46 -6.33 6.77
C THR A 2 26.97 -6.10 6.65
N GLU A 3 26.26 -5.96 7.77
CA GLU A 3 24.83 -5.64 7.76
C GLU A 3 24.54 -4.46 6.83
N SER A 4 25.43 -3.46 6.78
CA SER A 4 25.40 -2.30 5.87
C SER A 4 25.35 -2.60 4.35
N GLU A 5 25.58 -3.82 3.90
CA GLU A 5 25.44 -4.26 2.50
C GLU A 5 24.09 -4.94 2.25
N ALA A 6 23.53 -5.65 3.23
CA ALA A 6 22.23 -6.34 3.12
C ALA A 6 21.06 -5.35 2.97
N TRP A 7 21.13 -4.20 3.63
CA TRP A 7 20.15 -3.11 3.53
C TRP A 7 20.25 -2.31 2.23
N ARG A 8 21.33 -2.48 1.46
CA ARG A 8 21.60 -1.71 0.23
C ARG A 8 20.95 -2.30 -1.02
N THR A 9 20.50 -3.55 -0.94
CA THR A 9 19.83 -4.31 -2.01
C THR A 9 18.30 -4.29 -1.86
N ASP A 10 17.59 -4.66 -2.93
CA ASP A 10 16.11 -4.68 -3.07
C ASP A 10 15.32 -5.22 -1.86
N MET A 11 15.95 -6.11 -1.06
CA MET A 11 15.44 -6.59 0.24
C MET A 11 15.13 -5.46 1.26
N GLY A 12 15.83 -4.32 1.19
CA GLY A 12 15.60 -3.17 2.09
C GLY A 12 14.24 -2.49 1.90
N ARG A 13 13.70 -2.47 0.67
CA ARG A 13 12.36 -1.93 0.41
C ARG A 13 11.27 -2.83 0.95
N MET A 14 11.44 -4.15 0.86
CA MET A 14 10.49 -5.10 1.44
C MET A 14 10.47 -5.01 2.97
N SER A 15 11.64 -4.88 3.61
CA SER A 15 11.72 -4.67 5.07
C SER A 15 11.09 -3.35 5.51
N LEU A 16 11.28 -2.26 4.77
CA LEU A 16 10.61 -0.98 5.04
C LEU A 16 9.08 -1.08 4.91
N GLY A 17 8.59 -1.76 3.88
CA GLY A 17 7.16 -2.02 3.72
C GLY A 17 6.59 -2.85 4.87
N ALA A 18 7.30 -3.90 5.28
CA ALA A 18 6.91 -4.70 6.44
C ALA A 18 6.92 -3.88 7.74
N TYR A 19 7.84 -2.92 7.88
CA TYR A 19 7.95 -2.06 9.07
C TYR A 19 6.75 -1.11 9.17
N VAL A 20 6.40 -0.46 8.07
CA VAL A 20 5.22 0.42 7.99
C VAL A 20 3.93 -0.35 8.28
N LEU A 21 3.84 -1.60 7.83
CA LEU A 21 2.67 -2.46 8.06
C LEU A 21 2.68 -3.18 9.42
N GLY A 22 3.72 -3.02 10.24
CA GLY A 22 3.84 -3.72 11.54
C GLY A 22 3.99 -5.24 11.41
N ALA A 23 4.55 -5.72 10.30
CA ALA A 23 4.68 -7.14 9.96
C ALA A 23 6.06 -7.74 10.31
N LEU A 24 6.94 -6.98 10.96
CA LEU A 24 8.22 -7.47 11.45
C LEU A 24 8.11 -8.04 12.87
N THR A 25 9.13 -8.83 13.23
CA THR A 25 9.39 -9.18 14.62
C THR A 25 9.95 -7.97 15.36
N GLU A 26 9.86 -7.96 16.70
CA GLU A 26 10.40 -6.87 17.53
C GLU A 26 11.90 -6.60 17.32
N GLU A 27 12.66 -7.64 16.97
CA GLU A 27 14.08 -7.50 16.63
C GLU A 27 14.25 -6.78 15.28
N GLY A 28 13.44 -7.15 14.29
CA GLY A 28 13.41 -6.48 12.99
C GLY A 28 13.02 -5.01 13.11
N ASP A 29 12.00 -4.69 13.92
CA ASP A 29 11.59 -3.31 14.18
C ASP A 29 12.71 -2.48 14.79
N ARG A 30 13.44 -3.03 15.77
CA ARG A 30 14.56 -2.33 16.41
C ARG A 30 15.67 -2.02 15.40
N LEU A 31 16.02 -2.98 14.55
CA LEU A 31 17.05 -2.80 13.52
C LEU A 31 16.63 -1.76 12.47
N VAL A 32 15.37 -1.78 12.01
CA VAL A 32 14.86 -0.75 11.07
C VAL A 32 14.87 0.63 11.73
N ALA A 33 14.38 0.73 12.97
CA ALA A 33 14.33 2.00 13.69
C ALA A 33 15.73 2.59 13.94
N GLU A 34 16.73 1.75 14.24
CA GLU A 34 18.12 2.18 14.35
C GLU A 34 18.65 2.69 13.01
N HIS A 35 18.38 1.96 11.92
CA HIS A 35 18.83 2.34 10.59
C HIS A 35 18.23 3.67 10.11
N LEU A 36 16.93 3.89 10.35
CA LEU A 36 16.23 5.13 9.99
C LEU A 36 16.83 6.36 10.69
N ARG A 37 17.34 6.21 11.91
CA ARG A 37 18.01 7.30 12.63
C ARG A 37 19.35 7.68 12.00
N ALA A 38 19.96 6.81 11.21
CA ALA A 38 21.30 6.97 10.66
C ALA A 38 21.33 7.18 9.13
N CYS A 39 20.19 7.04 8.43
CA CYS A 39 20.13 7.02 6.97
C CYS A 39 18.98 7.87 6.41
N ASP A 40 19.29 9.09 5.95
CA ASP A 40 18.30 10.02 5.40
C ASP A 40 17.55 9.46 4.17
N ARG A 41 18.23 8.67 3.33
CA ARG A 41 17.61 8.06 2.16
C ARG A 41 16.49 7.09 2.55
N CYS A 42 16.75 6.19 3.49
CA CYS A 42 15.76 5.22 3.94
C CYS A 42 14.63 5.90 4.73
N THR A 43 14.92 7.02 5.39
CA THR A 43 13.89 7.86 6.02
C THR A 43 12.97 8.50 4.99
N ALA A 44 13.50 8.99 3.87
CA ALA A 44 12.66 9.49 2.79
C ALA A 44 11.77 8.38 2.21
N ASP A 45 12.34 7.21 1.89
CA ASP A 45 11.60 6.04 1.40
C ASP A 45 10.52 5.57 2.41
N TYR A 46 10.82 5.62 3.72
CA TYR A 46 9.85 5.31 4.79
C TYR A 46 8.66 6.28 4.79
N LEU A 47 8.91 7.58 4.64
CA LEU A 47 7.84 8.57 4.62
C LEU A 47 6.90 8.36 3.43
N ASP A 48 7.45 8.11 2.25
CA ASP A 48 6.66 7.81 1.04
C ASP A 48 5.77 6.57 1.24
N LEU A 49 6.32 5.52 1.85
CA LEU A 49 5.57 4.29 2.15
C LEU A 49 4.52 4.50 3.26
N SER A 50 4.82 5.32 4.26
CA SER A 50 3.90 5.63 5.36
C SER A 50 2.67 6.40 4.87
N GLU A 51 2.86 7.31 3.91
CA GLU A 51 1.74 8.03 3.27
C GLU A 51 0.86 7.07 2.48
N ALA A 52 1.47 6.16 1.71
CA ALA A 52 0.72 5.12 0.99
C ALA A 52 -0.02 4.16 1.94
N ALA A 53 0.59 3.78 3.06
CA ALA A 53 -0.05 2.94 4.06
C ALA A 53 -1.20 3.65 4.78
N ASN A 54 -1.14 4.97 4.96
CA ASN A 54 -2.25 5.73 5.51
C ASN A 54 -3.50 5.65 4.61
N LEU A 55 -3.34 5.50 3.29
CA LEU A 55 -4.47 5.26 2.38
C LEU A 55 -5.13 3.90 2.60
N LEU A 56 -4.39 2.90 3.12
CA LEU A 56 -4.97 1.59 3.46
C LEU A 56 -5.97 1.68 4.61
N THR A 57 -5.88 2.71 5.47
CA THR A 57 -6.86 2.92 6.55
C THR A 57 -8.27 3.23 6.05
N LEU A 58 -8.40 3.64 4.78
CA LEU A 58 -9.67 3.89 4.12
C LEU A 58 -10.33 2.62 3.56
N ILE A 59 -9.62 1.49 3.60
CA ILE A 59 -10.06 0.21 3.07
C ILE A 59 -10.27 -0.72 4.26
N ASP A 60 -11.48 -1.26 4.40
CA ASP A 60 -11.76 -2.29 5.39
C ASP A 60 -11.17 -3.64 4.93
N GLU A 61 -10.81 -4.50 5.88
CA GLU A 61 -10.19 -5.79 5.60
C GLU A 61 -11.08 -6.68 4.72
N ALA A 62 -12.41 -6.55 4.86
CA ALA A 62 -13.38 -7.25 4.05
C ALA A 62 -13.35 -6.84 2.56
N ASP A 63 -13.19 -5.53 2.28
CA ASP A 63 -13.09 -5.01 0.91
C ASP A 63 -11.79 -5.45 0.24
N LEU A 64 -10.70 -5.49 1.00
CA LEU A 64 -9.40 -5.98 0.54
C LEU A 64 -9.46 -7.48 0.21
N ALA A 65 -10.07 -8.29 1.08
CA ALA A 65 -10.23 -9.73 0.89
C ALA A 65 -11.17 -10.08 -0.27
N ALA A 66 -12.19 -9.26 -0.51
CA ALA A 66 -13.13 -9.44 -1.61
C ALA A 66 -12.55 -9.06 -2.99
N GLY A 67 -11.37 -8.44 -3.05
CA GLY A 67 -10.74 -7.99 -4.29
C GLY A 67 -11.61 -6.98 -5.06
N LYS A 68 -12.53 -6.30 -4.37
CA LYS A 68 -13.47 -5.37 -5.00
C LYS A 68 -12.70 -4.09 -5.30
N ARG A 69 -12.59 -3.73 -6.58
CA ARG A 69 -12.08 -2.41 -6.97
C ARG A 69 -12.87 -1.35 -6.21
N PRO A 70 -12.23 -0.31 -5.64
CA PRO A 70 -12.95 0.72 -4.90
C PRO A 70 -14.05 1.24 -5.83
N SER A 71 -15.29 1.00 -5.39
CA SER A 71 -16.46 1.34 -6.17
C SER A 71 -16.55 2.85 -6.14
N GLY A 72 -15.95 3.50 -7.14
CA GLY A 72 -16.04 4.94 -7.31
C GLY A 72 -17.51 5.34 -7.28
N GLY A 73 -17.89 6.10 -6.25
CA GLY A 73 -19.22 6.69 -6.14
C GLY A 73 -19.49 7.54 -7.38
N GLY A 74 -20.60 7.24 -8.04
CA GLY A 74 -21.07 7.89 -9.24
C GLY A 74 -22.50 7.46 -9.53
N GLU A 75 -23.40 7.76 -8.59
CA GLU A 75 -24.82 7.87 -8.89
C GLU A 75 -25.02 9.06 -9.84
N ALA A 76 -25.59 8.78 -11.01
CA ALA A 76 -26.50 9.68 -11.68
C ALA A 76 -27.59 8.82 -12.33
N ASP A 77 -28.71 8.71 -11.63
CA ASP A 77 -30.05 8.52 -12.18
C ASP A 77 -30.21 9.19 -13.54
N GLY A 78 -30.82 8.49 -14.51
CA GLY A 78 -31.34 9.15 -15.71
C GLY A 78 -31.62 8.24 -16.89
N GLU A 79 -32.88 7.81 -16.98
CA GLU A 79 -33.64 7.74 -18.23
C GLU A 79 -33.39 6.54 -19.20
N GLY A 80 -34.22 5.50 -19.06
CA GLY A 80 -34.83 4.88 -20.24
C GLY A 80 -36.09 5.66 -20.63
N PRO A 81 -36.81 5.36 -21.74
CA PRO A 81 -36.57 4.33 -22.75
C PRO A 81 -36.75 4.84 -24.22
N SER A 82 -36.21 4.14 -25.22
CA SER A 82 -36.79 4.21 -26.58
C SER A 82 -36.49 2.97 -27.42
N ALA A 83 -37.53 2.13 -27.54
CA ALA A 83 -38.09 1.54 -28.77
C ALA A 83 -37.31 1.76 -30.09
N SER A 84 -37.18 0.85 -31.05
CA SER A 84 -37.69 -0.52 -31.32
C SER A 84 -36.86 -1.07 -32.53
N PRO A 85 -37.37 -1.90 -33.47
CA PRO A 85 -37.27 -3.35 -33.49
C PRO A 85 -36.57 -3.94 -34.75
N VAL A 86 -36.45 -5.28 -34.75
CA VAL A 86 -36.03 -6.25 -35.80
C VAL A 86 -36.19 -5.90 -37.28
N THR A 87 -35.21 -6.27 -38.12
CA THR A 87 -35.30 -6.78 -39.52
C THR A 87 -33.87 -7.17 -39.96
N THR A 88 -33.50 -8.23 -40.67
CA THR A 88 -34.12 -9.32 -41.44
C THR A 88 -33.17 -10.51 -41.48
#